data_AF-A0A7C3AZR9-F1
#
_entry.id   AF-A0A7C3AZR9-F1
#
_cell.length_a   1.000
_cell.length_b   1.000
_cell.length_c   1.000
_cell.angle_alpha   90.00
_cell.angle_beta   90.00
_cell.angle_gamma   90.00
#
_symmetry.space_group_name_H-M   'P 1'
#
loop_
_entity.id
_entity.type
_entity.pdbx_description
1 polymer ?
#
loop_
_entity_poly.entity_id
_entity_poly.type
_entity_poly.pdbx_seq_one_letter_code
_entity_poly.pdbx_strand_id
1 'polypeptide(L)'
;MKDKKNEERQLVRIREISPENMSVEESQLAEQLYSNAGLDPVVDAGLKDYDKRIEMESKLLSKVLGPRGSDIRGYGESVAKRVALAVYTLLNKQYGGKVGDLRSYIMALEDERDRASTRYDELMGRVVGILGDEYKDLRTDSKEFMERFTAVLGEDLKESRINHEALAGKLANIDGLREQVKNLNQEKEQLKEAHESQITALRSEHNEEVGNLKSQIAELDSRIKGLESEKTTLTADLAQLKGNYDRLKKAINTLAEAMPYEEIGKKFGEELYAFVLDDSKVPDMVIEGVGKFID
;
A
#
# COMPACT_ATOMS: atom_id res chain seq x y z
N MET A 1 24.35 70.50 -88.07
CA MET A 1 23.48 69.91 -89.14
C MET A 1 22.33 69.05 -88.61
N LYS A 2 22.34 68.57 -87.34
CA LYS A 2 21.22 67.79 -86.77
C LYS A 2 20.02 68.64 -86.32
N ASP A 3 20.22 69.89 -85.92
CA ASP A 3 19.12 70.74 -85.44
C ASP A 3 18.18 71.22 -86.55
N LYS A 4 18.70 71.67 -87.71
CA LYS A 4 17.86 72.03 -88.87
C LYS A 4 16.99 70.86 -89.38
N LYS A 5 17.50 69.62 -89.30
CA LYS A 5 16.76 68.42 -89.75
C LYS A 5 15.63 68.02 -88.78
N ASN A 6 15.70 68.45 -87.52
CA ASN A 6 14.69 68.19 -86.51
C ASN A 6 13.59 69.27 -86.56
N GLU A 7 13.97 70.54 -86.77
CA GLU A 7 13.03 71.64 -87.04
C GLU A 7 12.20 71.38 -88.30
N GLU A 8 12.82 70.92 -89.40
CA GLU A 8 12.09 70.56 -90.63
C GLU A 8 11.12 69.37 -90.42
N ARG A 9 11.49 68.36 -89.61
CA ARG A 9 10.60 67.22 -89.30
C ARG A 9 9.45 67.61 -88.37
N GLN A 10 9.67 68.55 -87.46
CA GLN A 10 8.62 69.09 -86.59
C GLN A 10 7.66 70.00 -87.38
N LEU A 11 8.18 70.86 -88.26
CA LEU A 11 7.38 71.71 -89.15
C LEU A 11 6.55 70.89 -90.15
N VAL A 12 7.08 69.77 -90.66
CA VAL A 12 6.34 68.86 -91.55
C VAL A 12 5.17 68.17 -90.82
N ARG A 13 5.32 67.82 -89.54
CA ARG A 13 4.25 67.15 -88.77
C ARG A 13 3.15 68.10 -88.28
N ILE A 14 3.49 69.37 -88.03
CA ILE A 14 2.46 70.41 -87.75
C ILE A 14 1.60 70.66 -89.00
N ARG A 15 2.14 70.47 -90.21
CA ARG A 15 1.37 70.55 -91.47
C ARG A 15 0.42 69.38 -91.70
N GLU A 16 0.64 68.21 -91.11
CA GLU A 16 -0.27 67.05 -91.22
C GLU A 16 -1.56 67.24 -90.40
N ILE A 17 -1.53 68.12 -89.39
CA ILE A 17 -2.70 68.55 -88.62
C ILE A 17 -3.28 69.82 -89.27
N SER A 18 -3.90 69.64 -90.44
CA SER A 18 -4.64 70.70 -91.13
C SER A 18 -6.13 70.68 -90.71
N PRO A 19 -6.82 71.84 -90.71
CA PRO A 19 -8.23 71.94 -90.31
C PRO A 19 -9.17 71.06 -91.15
N GLU A 20 -8.75 70.65 -92.34
CA GLU A 20 -9.52 69.80 -93.25
C GLU A 20 -9.41 68.29 -92.94
N ASN A 21 -8.49 67.86 -92.06
CA ASN A 21 -8.21 66.44 -91.81
C ASN A 21 -8.34 66.00 -90.33
N MET A 22 -8.78 66.87 -89.42
CA MET A 22 -9.01 66.48 -88.02
C MET A 22 -10.32 65.71 -87.87
N SER A 23 -10.27 64.56 -87.18
CA SER A 23 -11.49 63.84 -86.78
C SER A 23 -12.28 64.66 -85.74
N VAL A 24 -13.60 64.47 -85.68
CA VAL A 24 -14.48 65.14 -84.70
C VAL A 24 -14.01 64.89 -83.27
N GLU A 25 -13.55 63.68 -82.98
CA GLU A 25 -13.00 63.29 -81.67
C GLU A 25 -11.69 64.01 -81.36
N GLU A 26 -10.82 64.17 -82.35
CA GLU A 26 -9.55 64.90 -82.22
C GLU A 26 -9.79 66.40 -82.00
N SER A 27 -10.82 66.95 -82.64
CA SER A 27 -11.22 68.35 -82.45
C SER A 27 -11.77 68.59 -81.05
N GLN A 28 -12.62 67.70 -80.54
CA GLN A 28 -13.15 67.79 -79.17
C GLN A 28 -12.04 67.63 -78.13
N LEU A 29 -11.12 66.69 -78.34
CA LEU A 29 -9.97 66.50 -77.47
C LEU A 29 -9.03 67.72 -77.50
N ALA A 30 -8.75 68.26 -78.69
CA ALA A 30 -7.93 69.46 -78.83
C ALA A 30 -8.57 70.67 -78.13
N GLU A 31 -9.90 70.79 -78.16
CA GLU A 31 -10.65 71.83 -77.46
C GLU A 31 -10.59 71.65 -75.94
N GLN A 32 -10.78 70.43 -75.44
CA GLN A 32 -10.60 70.13 -74.02
C GLN A 32 -9.16 70.39 -73.54
N LEU A 33 -8.17 70.01 -74.33
CA LEU A 33 -6.76 70.26 -74.03
C LEU A 33 -6.45 71.75 -74.05
N TYR A 34 -6.99 72.50 -75.00
CA TYR A 34 -6.84 73.96 -75.10
C TYR A 34 -7.42 74.67 -73.88
N SER A 35 -8.65 74.33 -73.48
CA SER A 35 -9.30 74.90 -72.30
C SER A 35 -8.59 74.48 -70.99
N ASN A 36 -8.22 73.21 -70.85
CA ASN A 36 -7.55 72.71 -69.63
C ASN A 36 -6.12 73.25 -69.48
N ALA A 37 -5.41 73.48 -70.59
CA ALA A 37 -4.08 74.07 -70.57
C ALA A 37 -4.10 75.60 -70.39
N GLY A 38 -5.28 76.24 -70.41
CA GLY A 38 -5.45 77.67 -70.19
C GLY A 38 -4.68 78.52 -71.21
N LEU A 39 -4.80 78.19 -72.50
CA LEU A 39 -4.01 78.82 -73.56
C LEU A 39 -4.58 80.17 -74.06
N ASP A 40 -5.77 80.57 -73.61
CA ASP A 40 -6.41 81.86 -73.95
C ASP A 40 -5.49 83.09 -73.74
N PRO A 41 -4.78 83.24 -72.60
CA PRO A 41 -3.90 84.38 -72.38
C PRO A 41 -2.71 84.42 -73.34
N VAL A 42 -2.28 83.26 -73.84
CA VAL A 42 -1.15 83.16 -74.79
C VAL A 42 -1.61 83.61 -76.18
N VAL A 43 -2.82 83.23 -76.59
CA VAL A 43 -3.43 83.71 -77.83
C VAL A 43 -3.66 85.22 -77.75
N ASP A 44 -4.19 85.72 -76.63
CA ASP A 44 -4.43 87.16 -76.40
C ASP A 44 -3.13 87.98 -76.37
N ALA A 45 -2.05 87.44 -75.79
CA ALA A 45 -0.73 88.08 -75.82
C ALA A 45 -0.15 88.13 -77.25
N GLY A 46 -0.33 87.05 -78.03
CA GLY A 46 0.03 87.01 -79.44
C GLY A 46 -0.72 88.05 -80.27
N LEU A 47 -2.01 88.23 -80.03
CA LEU A 47 -2.84 89.25 -80.68
C LEU A 47 -2.38 90.68 -80.35
N LYS A 48 -2.05 90.97 -79.09
CA LYS A 48 -1.53 92.30 -78.69
C LYS A 48 -0.19 92.63 -79.34
N ASP A 49 0.68 91.64 -79.56
CA ASP A 49 1.95 91.86 -80.27
C ASP A 49 1.73 92.06 -81.78
N TYR A 50 0.68 91.44 -82.33
CA TYR A 50 0.26 91.63 -83.72
C TYR A 50 -0.32 93.04 -83.97
N ASP A 51 -1.18 93.52 -83.07
CA ASP A 51 -1.75 94.88 -83.13
C ASP A 51 -0.66 95.97 -83.05
N LYS A 52 0.33 95.81 -82.17
CA LYS A 52 1.48 96.74 -82.07
C LYS A 52 2.31 96.82 -83.35
N ARG A 53 2.40 95.73 -84.12
CA ARG A 53 3.13 95.72 -85.41
C ARG A 53 2.33 96.40 -86.51
N ILE A 54 1.00 96.28 -86.51
CA ILE A 54 0.12 96.96 -87.48
C ILE A 54 0.02 98.47 -87.22
N GLU A 55 0.05 98.93 -85.96
CA GLU A 55 0.08 100.36 -85.64
C GLU A 55 1.32 101.08 -86.21
N MET A 56 2.45 100.38 -86.39
CA MET A 56 3.65 100.95 -87.01
C MET A 56 3.58 101.04 -88.54
N GLU A 57 2.72 100.23 -89.20
CA GLU A 57 2.53 100.23 -90.66
C GLU A 57 1.32 101.08 -91.10
N SER A 58 0.53 101.58 -90.13
CA SER A 58 -0.75 102.28 -90.28
C SER A 58 -0.61 103.82 -90.36
N LYS A 59 0.04 104.34 -91.41
CA LYS A 59 -0.29 105.70 -91.92
C LYS A 59 -0.55 105.75 -93.43
N LEU A 60 -0.16 104.72 -94.19
CA LEU A 60 -0.32 104.69 -95.66
C LEU A 60 -1.35 103.66 -96.17
N LEU A 61 -1.64 102.59 -95.41
CA LEU A 61 -2.52 101.50 -95.89
C LEU A 61 -3.97 101.58 -95.40
N SER A 62 -4.28 102.36 -94.35
CA SER A 62 -5.62 102.43 -93.75
C SER A 62 -6.65 103.24 -94.56
N LYS A 63 -6.23 103.93 -95.63
CA LYS A 63 -7.13 104.76 -96.47
C LYS A 63 -7.61 104.06 -97.75
N VAL A 64 -7.06 102.89 -98.10
CA VAL A 64 -7.36 102.17 -99.36
C VAL A 64 -7.92 100.77 -99.11
N LEU A 65 -7.68 100.17 -97.94
CA LEU A 65 -8.27 98.89 -97.55
C LEU A 65 -8.82 99.04 -96.13
N GLY A 66 -10.15 98.97 -95.99
CA GLY A 66 -10.83 99.10 -94.70
C GLY A 66 -10.34 98.11 -93.62
N PRO A 67 -10.78 98.27 -92.37
CA PRO A 67 -10.25 97.54 -91.20
C PRO A 67 -10.35 96.01 -91.37
N ARG A 68 -9.21 95.33 -91.53
CA ARG A 68 -9.09 93.86 -91.55
C ARG A 68 -8.95 93.28 -90.14
N GLY A 69 -9.91 93.58 -89.26
CA GLY A 69 -9.85 93.21 -87.84
C GLY A 69 -10.50 91.87 -87.44
N SER A 70 -11.09 91.11 -88.37
CA SER A 70 -12.06 90.06 -88.00
C SER A 70 -11.59 88.61 -88.02
N ASP A 71 -10.34 88.27 -88.39
CA ASP A 71 -9.97 86.85 -88.63
C ASP A 71 -8.61 86.37 -88.09
N ILE A 72 -7.96 87.12 -87.19
CA ILE A 72 -6.63 86.76 -86.66
C ILE A 72 -6.74 85.92 -85.36
N ARG A 73 -7.78 86.16 -84.56
CA ARG A 73 -8.03 85.42 -83.31
C ARG A 73 -8.34 83.95 -83.55
N GLY A 74 -9.22 83.64 -84.50
CA GLY A 74 -9.55 82.26 -84.87
C GLY A 74 -8.34 81.47 -85.37
N TYR A 75 -7.43 82.12 -86.10
CA TYR A 75 -6.19 81.48 -86.53
C TYR A 75 -5.28 81.15 -85.34
N GLY A 76 -5.11 82.08 -84.39
CA GLY A 76 -4.32 81.86 -83.16
C GLY A 76 -4.83 80.70 -82.30
N GLU A 77 -6.15 80.64 -82.08
CA GLU A 77 -6.80 79.54 -81.35
C GLU A 77 -6.61 78.19 -82.06
N SER A 78 -6.74 78.16 -83.39
CA SER A 78 -6.54 76.94 -84.18
C SER A 78 -5.10 76.40 -84.10
N VAL A 79 -4.11 77.28 -84.04
CA VAL A 79 -2.70 76.88 -83.93
C VAL A 79 -2.43 76.33 -82.52
N ALA A 80 -2.95 76.98 -81.48
CA ALA A 80 -2.80 76.53 -80.10
C ALA A 80 -3.44 75.14 -79.87
N LYS A 81 -4.66 74.92 -80.37
CA LYS A 81 -5.35 73.62 -80.34
C LYS A 81 -4.52 72.51 -80.99
N ARG A 82 -3.90 72.78 -82.15
CA ARG A 82 -3.04 71.81 -82.87
C ARG A 82 -1.76 71.46 -82.12
N VAL A 83 -1.10 72.47 -81.55
CA VAL A 83 0.13 72.25 -80.77
C VAL A 83 -0.18 71.43 -79.51
N ALA A 84 -1.27 71.72 -78.81
CA ALA A 84 -1.67 70.96 -77.62
C ALA A 84 -1.92 69.48 -77.94
N LEU A 85 -2.64 69.19 -79.04
CA LEU A 85 -2.91 67.83 -79.50
C LEU A 85 -1.62 67.09 -79.91
N ALA A 86 -0.72 67.75 -80.62
CA ALA A 86 0.57 67.19 -81.03
C ALA A 86 1.46 66.82 -79.82
N VAL A 87 1.47 67.66 -78.78
CA VAL A 87 2.22 67.38 -77.54
C VAL A 87 1.62 66.19 -76.78
N TYR A 88 0.30 66.12 -76.67
CA TYR A 88 -0.40 65.01 -76.00
C TYR A 88 -0.15 63.66 -76.67
N THR A 89 -0.24 63.61 -78.00
CA THR A 89 -0.01 62.38 -78.78
C THR A 89 1.44 61.87 -78.66
N LEU A 90 2.42 62.78 -78.62
CA LEU A 90 3.82 62.44 -78.38
C LEU A 90 4.04 61.86 -76.97
N LEU A 91 3.45 62.46 -75.94
CA LEU A 91 3.57 61.99 -74.56
C LEU A 91 2.94 60.61 -74.38
N ASN A 92 1.74 60.39 -74.90
CA ASN A 92 1.03 59.12 -74.76
C ASN A 92 1.80 57.96 -75.44
N LYS A 93 2.44 58.22 -76.58
CA LYS A 93 3.25 57.23 -77.29
C LYS A 93 4.53 56.83 -76.53
N GLN A 94 5.13 57.77 -75.80
CA GLN A 94 6.36 57.51 -75.05
C GLN A 94 6.10 56.86 -73.68
N TYR A 95 4.99 57.21 -73.02
CA TYR A 95 4.70 56.75 -71.66
C TYR A 95 3.65 55.62 -71.58
N GLY A 96 2.81 55.44 -72.60
CA GLY A 96 1.80 54.38 -72.62
C GLY A 96 2.38 52.96 -72.64
N GLY A 97 3.48 52.75 -73.37
CA GLY A 97 4.14 51.42 -73.42
C GLY A 97 4.78 51.03 -72.08
N LYS A 98 5.53 51.94 -71.45
CA LYS A 98 6.21 51.67 -70.17
C LYS A 98 5.23 51.43 -69.02
N VAL A 99 4.09 52.10 -69.02
CA VAL A 99 3.02 51.90 -68.03
C VAL A 99 2.32 50.54 -68.26
N GLY A 100 2.20 50.09 -69.52
CA GLY A 100 1.71 48.75 -69.85
C GLY A 100 2.61 47.65 -69.29
N ASP A 101 3.92 47.73 -69.54
CA ASP A 101 4.90 46.75 -69.05
C ASP A 101 4.94 46.67 -67.51
N LEU A 102 4.90 47.83 -66.84
CA LEU A 102 4.81 47.90 -65.38
C LEU A 102 3.52 47.27 -64.84
N ARG A 103 2.38 47.49 -65.50
CA ARG A 103 1.10 46.89 -65.10
C ARG A 103 1.12 45.37 -65.25
N SER A 104 1.69 44.84 -66.33
CA SER A 104 1.86 43.40 -66.53
C SER A 104 2.78 42.78 -65.47
N TYR A 105 3.88 43.45 -65.11
CA TYR A 105 4.76 42.99 -64.05
C TYR A 105 4.07 43.00 -62.67
N ILE A 106 3.29 44.04 -62.37
CA ILE A 106 2.50 44.10 -61.13
C ILE A 106 1.48 42.96 -61.08
N MET A 107 0.74 42.70 -62.17
CA MET A 107 -0.22 41.59 -62.21
C MET A 107 0.46 40.22 -62.03
N ALA A 108 1.62 39.99 -62.65
CA ALA A 108 2.36 38.74 -62.47
C ALA A 108 2.83 38.55 -61.02
N LEU A 109 3.30 39.61 -60.36
CA LEU A 109 3.68 39.56 -58.95
C LEU A 109 2.47 39.35 -58.03
N GLU A 110 1.32 39.94 -58.35
CA GLU A 110 0.07 39.70 -57.61
C GLU A 110 -0.38 38.25 -57.74
N ASP A 111 -0.35 37.68 -58.95
CA ASP A 111 -0.64 36.26 -59.19
C ASP A 111 0.33 35.33 -58.46
N GLU A 112 1.63 35.66 -58.45
CA GLU A 112 2.65 34.90 -57.71
C GLU A 112 2.43 34.98 -56.19
N ARG A 113 2.10 36.17 -55.68
CA ARG A 113 1.74 36.37 -54.27
C ARG A 113 0.52 35.54 -53.91
N ASP A 114 -0.52 35.57 -54.74
CA ASP A 114 -1.77 34.87 -54.45
C ASP A 114 -1.56 33.34 -54.49
N ARG A 115 -0.81 32.83 -55.47
CA ARG A 115 -0.40 31.42 -55.51
C ARG A 115 0.45 31.02 -54.31
N ALA A 116 1.36 31.88 -53.88
CA ALA A 116 2.16 31.63 -52.68
C ALA A 116 1.27 31.59 -51.43
N SER A 117 0.33 32.52 -51.29
CA SER A 117 -0.62 32.55 -50.18
C SER A 117 -1.45 31.26 -50.13
N THR A 118 -2.00 30.80 -51.26
CA THR A 118 -2.76 29.55 -51.30
C THR A 118 -1.90 28.35 -50.90
N ARG A 119 -0.63 28.29 -51.33
CA ARG A 119 0.30 27.22 -50.92
C ARG A 119 0.61 27.27 -49.42
N TYR A 120 0.73 28.47 -48.85
CA TYR A 120 0.88 28.63 -47.40
C TYR A 120 -0.37 28.15 -46.66
N ASP A 121 -1.57 28.50 -47.11
CA ASP A 121 -2.83 28.06 -46.50
C ASP A 121 -2.98 26.54 -46.56
N GLU A 122 -2.66 25.92 -47.70
CA GLU A 122 -2.66 24.45 -47.84
C GLU A 122 -1.64 23.79 -46.92
N LEU A 123 -0.42 24.33 -46.83
CA LEU A 123 0.62 23.79 -45.95
C LEU A 123 0.21 23.93 -44.48
N MET A 124 -0.30 25.09 -44.08
CA MET A 124 -0.80 25.34 -42.74
C MET A 124 -1.97 24.42 -42.41
N GLY A 125 -2.89 24.19 -43.35
CA GLY A 125 -3.98 23.23 -43.19
C GLY A 125 -3.49 21.80 -42.93
N ARG A 126 -2.48 21.33 -43.68
CA ARG A 126 -1.87 20.01 -43.45
C ARG A 126 -1.14 19.92 -42.12
N VAL A 127 -0.36 20.95 -41.76
CA VAL A 127 0.35 20.98 -40.48
C VAL A 127 -0.63 20.98 -39.31
N VAL A 128 -1.71 21.76 -39.38
CA VAL A 128 -2.78 21.77 -38.37
C VAL A 128 -3.49 20.42 -38.31
N GLY A 129 -3.72 19.76 -39.44
CA GLY A 129 -4.28 18.40 -39.50
C GLY A 129 -3.37 17.38 -38.81
N ILE A 130 -2.09 17.32 -39.19
CA ILE A 130 -1.11 16.38 -38.61
C ILE A 130 -0.94 16.64 -37.11
N LEU A 131 -0.71 17.89 -36.68
CA LEU A 131 -0.59 18.21 -35.25
C LEU A 131 -1.90 17.91 -34.50
N GLY A 132 -3.05 18.13 -35.13
CA GLY A 132 -4.36 17.85 -34.54
C GLY A 132 -4.58 16.36 -34.32
N ASP A 133 -4.24 15.54 -35.31
CA ASP A 133 -4.34 14.09 -35.25
C ASP A 133 -3.31 13.51 -34.25
N GLU A 134 -2.04 13.93 -34.31
CA GLU A 134 -1.01 13.53 -33.34
C GLU A 134 -1.40 13.90 -31.90
N TYR A 135 -1.97 15.09 -31.69
CA TYR A 135 -2.46 15.49 -30.37
C TYR A 135 -3.65 14.66 -29.89
N LYS A 136 -4.55 14.29 -30.80
CA LYS A 136 -5.71 13.44 -30.49
C LYS A 136 -5.28 12.02 -30.15
N ASP A 137 -4.32 11.47 -30.88
CA ASP A 137 -3.76 10.14 -30.62
C ASP A 137 -3.02 10.14 -29.27
N LEU A 138 -2.17 11.14 -29.01
CA LEU A 138 -1.49 11.28 -27.72
C LEU A 138 -2.47 11.40 -26.54
N ARG A 139 -3.57 12.13 -26.73
CA ARG A 139 -4.63 12.24 -25.72
C ARG A 139 -5.35 10.91 -25.50
N THR A 140 -5.57 10.14 -26.55
CA THR A 140 -6.21 8.82 -26.47
C THR A 140 -5.30 7.83 -25.74
N ASP A 141 -4.03 7.76 -26.12
CA ASP A 141 -3.02 6.93 -25.46
C ASP A 141 -2.84 7.31 -23.99
N SER A 142 -2.83 8.61 -23.67
CA SER A 142 -2.77 9.07 -22.28
C SER A 142 -4.00 8.64 -21.47
N LYS A 143 -5.19 8.67 -22.08
CA LYS A 143 -6.41 8.20 -21.43
C LYS A 143 -6.37 6.69 -21.19
N GLU A 144 -5.95 5.91 -22.18
CA GLU A 144 -5.78 4.47 -22.05
C GLU A 144 -4.73 4.11 -20.98
N PHE A 145 -3.62 4.85 -20.94
CA PHE A 145 -2.60 4.70 -19.90
C PHE A 145 -3.18 4.98 -18.52
N MET A 146 -3.94 6.06 -18.34
CA MET A 146 -4.57 6.40 -17.06
C MET A 146 -5.62 5.37 -16.63
N GLU A 147 -6.39 4.82 -17.56
CA GLU A 147 -7.35 3.74 -17.29
C GLU A 147 -6.62 2.46 -16.84
N ARG A 148 -5.56 2.05 -17.54
CA ARG A 148 -4.73 0.90 -17.14
C ARG A 148 -4.04 1.13 -15.80
N PHE A 149 -3.49 2.31 -15.58
CA PHE A 149 -2.85 2.69 -14.32
C PHE A 149 -3.84 2.63 -13.15
N THR A 150 -5.06 3.14 -13.35
CA THR A 150 -6.12 3.08 -12.34
C THR A 150 -6.58 1.65 -12.07
N ALA A 151 -6.69 0.83 -13.12
CA ALA A 151 -7.07 -0.58 -12.99
C ALA A 151 -6.01 -1.39 -12.22
N VAL A 152 -4.73 -1.28 -12.61
CA VAL A 152 -3.62 -1.98 -11.95
C VAL A 152 -3.51 -1.57 -10.48
N LEU A 153 -3.53 -0.26 -10.17
CA LEU A 153 -3.52 0.18 -8.78
C LEU A 153 -4.75 -0.31 -8.01
N GLY A 154 -5.92 -0.35 -8.65
CA GLY A 154 -7.14 -0.85 -8.05
C GLY A 154 -7.09 -2.36 -7.74
N GLU A 155 -6.46 -3.15 -8.60
CA GLU A 155 -6.24 -4.58 -8.40
C GLU A 155 -5.17 -4.85 -7.34
N ASP A 156 -4.02 -4.19 -7.42
CA ASP A 156 -2.91 -4.32 -6.45
C ASP A 156 -3.36 -3.96 -5.03
N LEU A 157 -4.16 -2.88 -4.88
CA LEU A 157 -4.71 -2.49 -3.58
C LEU A 157 -5.68 -3.53 -3.02
N LYS A 158 -6.49 -4.18 -3.86
CA LYS A 158 -7.39 -5.26 -3.43
C LYS A 158 -6.61 -6.50 -3.04
N GLU A 159 -5.63 -6.91 -3.84
CA GLU A 159 -4.79 -8.06 -3.54
C GLU A 159 -3.99 -7.85 -2.25
N SER A 160 -3.37 -6.68 -2.08
CA SER A 160 -2.66 -6.32 -0.84
C SER A 160 -3.59 -6.32 0.38
N ARG A 161 -4.82 -5.83 0.26
CA ARG A 161 -5.79 -5.83 1.35
C ARG A 161 -6.21 -7.25 1.75
N ILE A 162 -6.44 -8.13 0.78
CA ILE A 162 -6.73 -9.55 1.03
C ILE A 162 -5.55 -10.22 1.74
N ASN A 163 -4.31 -9.91 1.33
CA ASN A 163 -3.11 -10.40 1.99
C ASN A 163 -2.99 -9.89 3.44
N HIS A 164 -3.35 -8.64 3.72
CA HIS A 164 -3.37 -8.11 5.09
C HIS A 164 -4.43 -8.77 5.97
N GLU A 165 -5.63 -9.03 5.45
CA GLU A 165 -6.69 -9.71 6.19
C GLU A 165 -6.31 -11.15 6.52
N ALA A 166 -5.77 -11.89 5.54
CA ALA A 166 -5.25 -13.24 5.76
C ALA A 166 -4.08 -13.26 6.76
N LEU A 167 -3.20 -12.26 6.72
CA LEU A 167 -2.11 -12.11 7.68
C LEU A 167 -2.63 -11.81 9.09
N ALA A 168 -3.61 -10.91 9.23
CA ALA A 168 -4.24 -10.58 10.50
C ALA A 168 -4.92 -11.81 11.12
N GLY A 169 -5.63 -12.62 10.31
CA GLY A 169 -6.21 -13.88 10.75
C GLY A 169 -5.16 -14.88 11.23
N LYS A 170 -4.04 -15.03 10.50
CA LYS A 170 -2.92 -15.88 10.93
C LYS A 170 -2.27 -15.39 12.22
N LEU A 171 -2.11 -14.08 12.39
CA LEU A 171 -1.57 -13.48 13.63
C LEU A 171 -2.49 -13.73 14.83
N ALA A 172 -3.80 -13.54 14.67
CA ALA A 172 -4.77 -13.83 15.72
C ALA A 172 -4.73 -15.30 16.16
N ASN A 173 -4.60 -16.23 15.19
CA ASN A 173 -4.44 -17.65 15.49
C ASN A 173 -3.12 -17.94 16.24
N ILE A 174 -2.02 -17.30 15.85
CA ILE A 174 -0.72 -17.44 16.54
C ILE A 174 -0.82 -16.94 17.99
N ASP A 175 -1.47 -15.79 18.21
CA ASP A 175 -1.64 -15.25 19.55
C ASP A 175 -2.55 -16.13 20.42
N GLY A 176 -3.62 -16.69 19.84
CA GLY A 176 -4.44 -17.69 20.52
C GLY A 176 -3.67 -18.95 20.91
N LEU A 177 -2.82 -19.47 20.01
CA LEU A 177 -1.94 -20.61 20.31
C LEU A 177 -0.91 -20.28 21.40
N ARG A 178 -0.35 -19.07 21.41
CA ARG A 178 0.57 -18.62 22.46
C ARG A 178 -0.11 -18.58 23.82
N GLU A 179 -1.36 -18.14 23.89
CA GLU A 179 -2.15 -18.13 25.12
C GLU A 179 -2.43 -19.56 25.61
N GLN A 180 -2.80 -20.47 24.72
CA GLN A 180 -2.97 -21.89 25.07
C GLN A 180 -1.67 -22.51 25.60
N VAL A 181 -0.53 -22.25 24.96
CA VAL A 181 0.78 -22.75 25.44
C VAL A 181 1.13 -22.17 26.81
N LYS A 182 0.81 -20.90 27.06
CA LYS A 182 1.02 -20.28 28.37
C LYS A 182 0.17 -20.96 29.45
N ASN A 183 -1.10 -21.21 29.18
CA ASN A 183 -2.00 -21.87 30.12
C ASN A 183 -1.57 -23.31 30.39
N LEU A 184 -1.22 -24.08 29.35
CA LEU A 184 -0.72 -25.45 29.50
C LEU A 184 0.58 -25.52 30.31
N ASN A 185 1.48 -24.54 30.14
CA ASN A 185 2.70 -24.49 30.95
C ASN A 185 2.40 -24.17 32.43
N GLN A 186 1.41 -23.31 32.70
CA GLN A 186 0.97 -23.04 34.08
C GLN A 186 0.33 -24.28 34.72
N GLU A 187 -0.57 -24.95 34.01
CA GLU A 187 -1.20 -26.20 34.46
C GLU A 187 -0.15 -27.29 34.72
N LYS A 188 0.86 -27.41 33.85
CA LYS A 188 1.95 -28.37 34.02
C LYS A 188 2.76 -28.09 35.28
N GLU A 189 3.09 -26.83 35.57
CA GLU A 189 3.85 -26.51 36.79
C GLU A 189 3.01 -26.74 38.04
N GLN A 190 1.73 -26.34 38.04
CA GLN A 190 0.81 -26.61 39.15
C GLN A 190 0.65 -28.11 39.40
N LEU A 191 0.52 -28.91 38.34
CA LEU A 191 0.42 -30.36 38.45
C LEU A 191 1.69 -30.98 39.02
N LYS A 192 2.86 -30.48 38.62
CA LYS A 192 4.15 -30.92 39.15
C LYS A 192 4.29 -30.59 40.64
N GLU A 193 3.95 -29.37 41.06
CA GLU A 193 3.95 -28.95 42.47
C GLU A 193 2.98 -29.80 43.31
N ALA A 194 1.79 -30.08 42.78
CA ALA A 194 0.79 -30.92 43.45
C ALA A 194 1.29 -32.37 43.61
N HIS A 195 1.88 -32.96 42.57
CA HIS A 195 2.45 -34.30 42.65
C HIS A 195 3.64 -34.38 43.60
N GLU A 196 4.52 -33.38 43.58
CA GLU A 196 5.65 -33.32 44.52
C GLU A 196 5.16 -33.23 45.96
N SER A 197 4.13 -32.41 46.23
CA SER A 197 3.48 -32.31 47.54
C SER A 197 2.81 -33.62 47.98
N GLN A 198 2.15 -34.34 47.06
CA GLN A 198 1.55 -35.65 47.35
C GLN A 198 2.62 -36.70 47.68
N ILE A 199 3.73 -36.70 46.93
CA ILE A 199 4.83 -37.65 47.17
C ILE A 199 5.49 -37.37 48.51
N THR A 200 5.72 -36.11 48.88
CA THR A 200 6.31 -35.78 50.18
C THR A 200 5.37 -36.13 51.34
N ALA A 201 4.07 -35.88 51.20
CA ALA A 201 3.07 -36.29 52.19
C ALA A 201 3.05 -37.82 52.39
N LEU A 202 2.93 -38.59 51.30
CA LEU A 202 2.93 -40.05 51.35
C LEU A 202 4.24 -40.61 51.92
N ARG A 203 5.38 -40.00 51.61
CA ARG A 203 6.67 -40.40 52.20
C ARG A 203 6.72 -40.13 53.70
N SER A 204 6.15 -39.03 54.17
CA SER A 204 6.07 -38.72 55.60
C SER A 204 5.20 -39.73 56.33
N GLU A 205 3.99 -39.97 55.82
CA GLU A 205 3.04 -40.94 56.38
C GLU A 205 3.64 -42.35 56.43
N HIS A 206 4.26 -42.80 55.33
CA HIS A 206 4.91 -44.09 55.29
C HIS A 206 6.09 -44.20 56.27
N ASN A 207 6.89 -43.14 56.43
CA ASN A 207 7.97 -43.13 57.41
C ASN A 207 7.45 -43.21 58.85
N GLU A 208 6.33 -42.55 59.15
CA GLU A 208 5.67 -42.63 60.45
C GLU A 208 5.14 -44.05 60.72
N GLU A 209 4.46 -44.66 59.75
CA GLU A 209 4.00 -46.05 59.84
C GLU A 209 5.15 -47.03 60.07
N VAL A 210 6.24 -46.90 59.30
CA VAL A 210 7.45 -47.71 59.47
C VAL A 210 8.05 -47.53 60.87
N GLY A 211 8.08 -46.29 61.38
CA GLY A 211 8.52 -45.98 62.74
C GLY A 211 7.67 -46.64 63.82
N ASN A 212 6.34 -46.59 63.65
CA ASN A 212 5.37 -47.22 64.55
C ASN A 212 5.51 -48.75 64.55
N LEU A 213 5.59 -49.37 63.36
CA LEU A 213 5.78 -50.81 63.21
C LEU A 213 7.11 -51.27 63.83
N LYS A 214 8.19 -50.52 63.61
CA LYS A 214 9.49 -50.80 64.23
C LYS A 214 9.42 -50.75 65.75
N SER A 215 8.67 -49.80 66.31
CA SER A 215 8.46 -49.70 67.76
C SER A 215 7.66 -50.88 68.31
N GLN A 216 6.60 -51.29 67.62
CA GLN A 216 5.81 -52.47 67.99
C GLN A 216 6.65 -53.76 67.93
N ILE A 217 7.50 -53.91 66.91
CA ILE A 217 8.42 -55.06 66.82
C ILE A 217 9.37 -55.08 68.02
N ALA A 218 9.96 -53.94 68.40
CA ALA A 218 10.85 -53.86 69.56
C ALA A 218 10.15 -54.19 70.89
N GLU A 219 8.89 -53.77 71.03
CA GLU A 219 8.06 -54.11 72.19
C GLU A 219 7.76 -55.62 72.24
N LEU A 220 7.34 -56.21 71.10
CA LEU A 220 7.09 -57.64 71.00
C LEU A 220 8.35 -58.47 71.28
N ASP A 221 9.51 -58.07 70.75
CA ASP A 221 10.80 -58.71 71.04
C ASP A 221 11.14 -58.69 72.54
N SER A 222 10.88 -57.55 73.20
CA SER A 222 11.09 -57.41 74.64
C SER A 222 10.15 -58.33 75.44
N ARG A 223 8.89 -58.43 75.02
CA ARG A 223 7.90 -59.31 75.63
C ARG A 223 8.24 -60.79 75.43
N ILE A 224 8.70 -61.18 74.25
CA ILE A 224 9.16 -62.55 73.95
C ILE A 224 10.32 -62.92 74.88
N LYS A 225 11.34 -62.06 74.99
CA LYS A 225 12.47 -62.29 75.91
C LYS A 225 12.02 -62.42 77.37
N GLY A 226 11.07 -61.59 77.80
CA GLY A 226 10.47 -61.70 79.13
C GLY A 226 9.79 -63.05 79.36
N LEU A 227 8.90 -63.45 78.45
CA LEU A 227 8.20 -64.74 78.53
C LEU A 227 9.15 -65.95 78.45
N GLU A 228 10.21 -65.86 77.65
CA GLU A 228 11.25 -66.89 77.61
C GLU A 228 11.95 -67.02 78.97
N SER A 229 12.28 -65.91 79.62
CA SER A 229 12.87 -65.93 80.96
C SER A 229 11.93 -66.54 82.00
N GLU A 230 10.64 -66.14 82.01
CA GLU A 230 9.62 -66.71 82.89
C GLU A 230 9.41 -68.21 82.66
N LYS A 231 9.43 -68.65 81.40
CA LYS A 231 9.36 -70.07 81.08
C LYS A 231 10.54 -70.84 81.66
N THR A 232 11.75 -70.28 81.60
CA THR A 232 12.94 -70.94 82.20
C THR A 232 12.85 -71.03 83.71
N THR A 233 12.38 -69.98 84.40
CA THR A 233 12.21 -70.00 85.86
C THR A 233 11.13 -70.99 86.28
N LEU A 234 9.96 -70.97 85.64
CA LEU A 234 8.88 -71.92 85.92
C LEU A 234 9.31 -73.37 85.67
N THR A 235 10.13 -73.62 84.65
CA THR A 235 10.67 -74.96 84.39
C THR A 235 11.60 -75.42 85.53
N ALA A 236 12.43 -74.52 86.06
CA ALA A 236 13.28 -74.80 87.21
C ALA A 236 12.47 -75.05 88.49
N ASP A 237 11.45 -74.22 88.75
CA ASP A 237 10.55 -74.36 89.90
C ASP A 237 9.79 -75.68 89.86
N LEU A 238 9.28 -76.08 88.68
CA LEU A 238 8.63 -77.39 88.50
C LEU A 238 9.58 -78.55 88.78
N ALA A 239 10.83 -78.47 88.31
CA ALA A 239 11.83 -79.50 88.58
C ALA A 239 12.15 -79.60 90.08
N GLN A 240 12.27 -78.46 90.77
CA GLN A 240 12.50 -78.40 92.22
C GLN A 240 11.30 -78.97 92.99
N LEU A 241 10.07 -78.58 92.62
CA LEU A 241 8.85 -79.07 93.27
C LEU A 241 8.70 -80.58 93.10
N LYS A 242 9.00 -81.11 91.91
CA LYS A 242 9.01 -82.55 91.65
C LYS A 242 10.04 -83.27 92.53
N GLY A 243 11.25 -82.72 92.66
CA GLY A 243 12.27 -83.25 93.57
C GLY A 243 11.84 -83.25 95.04
N ASN A 244 11.17 -82.18 95.49
CA ASN A 244 10.61 -82.10 96.84
C ASN A 244 9.50 -83.12 97.06
N TYR A 245 8.61 -83.31 96.07
CA TYR A 245 7.57 -84.33 96.11
C TYR A 245 8.16 -85.75 96.24
N ASP A 246 9.18 -86.08 95.45
CA ASP A 246 9.85 -87.37 95.52
C ASP A 246 10.52 -87.62 96.88
N ARG A 247 11.14 -86.58 97.47
CA ARG A 247 11.70 -86.64 98.84
C ARG A 247 10.62 -86.84 99.89
N LEU A 248 9.51 -86.09 99.81
CA LEU A 248 8.39 -86.22 100.74
C LEU A 248 7.78 -87.61 100.66
N LYS A 249 7.59 -88.14 99.45
CA LYS A 249 7.08 -89.51 99.23
C LYS A 249 7.99 -90.56 99.86
N LYS A 250 9.31 -90.44 99.70
CA LYS A 250 10.29 -91.31 100.38
C LYS A 250 10.21 -91.19 101.90
N ALA A 251 10.10 -89.98 102.44
CA ALA A 251 9.98 -89.75 103.88
C ALA A 251 8.69 -90.37 104.44
N ILE A 252 7.56 -90.22 103.75
CA ILE A 252 6.28 -90.86 104.12
C ILE A 252 6.42 -92.38 104.15
N ASN A 253 7.01 -92.99 103.10
CA ASN A 253 7.22 -94.44 103.08
C ASN A 253 8.14 -94.90 104.22
N THR A 254 9.23 -94.18 104.47
CA THR A 254 10.17 -94.49 105.57
C THR A 254 9.48 -94.40 106.92
N LEU A 255 8.63 -93.38 107.13
CA LEU A 255 7.85 -93.24 108.35
C LEU A 255 6.83 -94.37 108.50
N ALA A 256 6.15 -94.75 107.41
CA ALA A 256 5.21 -95.87 107.42
C ALA A 256 5.89 -97.20 107.75
N GLU A 257 7.12 -97.43 107.29
CA GLU A 257 7.93 -98.60 107.63
C GLU A 257 8.47 -98.54 109.08
N ALA A 258 8.87 -97.35 109.54
CA ALA A 258 9.46 -97.14 110.86
C ALA A 258 8.42 -97.15 112.01
N MET A 259 7.14 -97.00 111.70
CA MET A 259 6.07 -97.12 112.70
C MET A 259 5.56 -98.57 112.69
N PRO A 260 5.90 -99.39 113.71
CA PRO A 260 5.46 -100.76 113.76
C PRO A 260 4.04 -100.77 114.32
N TYR A 261 3.07 -100.31 113.52
CA TYR A 261 1.67 -100.20 113.93
C TYR A 261 1.13 -101.52 114.51
N GLU A 262 1.57 -102.66 113.95
CA GLU A 262 1.24 -103.99 114.47
C GLU A 262 1.90 -104.29 115.83
N GLU A 263 3.16 -103.89 116.05
CA GLU A 263 3.82 -104.11 117.35
C GLU A 263 3.28 -103.15 118.42
N ILE A 264 3.01 -101.90 118.06
CA ILE A 264 2.36 -100.92 118.96
C ILE A 264 0.97 -101.43 119.32
N GLY A 265 0.18 -101.88 118.34
CA GLY A 265 -1.14 -102.44 118.57
C GLY A 265 -1.11 -103.69 119.47
N LYS A 266 -0.15 -104.60 119.24
CA LYS A 266 0.05 -105.79 120.09
C LYS A 266 0.47 -105.43 121.50
N LYS A 267 1.51 -104.62 121.69
CA LYS A 267 1.98 -104.18 123.01
C LYS A 267 0.91 -103.41 123.77
N PHE A 268 0.21 -102.51 123.11
CA PHE A 268 -0.87 -101.75 123.74
C PHE A 268 -2.07 -102.65 124.09
N GLY A 269 -2.37 -103.65 123.25
CA GLY A 269 -3.37 -104.68 123.55
C GLY A 269 -2.98 -105.55 124.74
N GLU A 270 -1.71 -105.98 124.81
CA GLU A 270 -1.14 -106.73 125.94
C GLU A 270 -1.15 -105.90 127.23
N GLU A 271 -0.74 -104.64 127.18
CA GLU A 271 -0.76 -103.70 128.31
C GLU A 271 -2.20 -103.41 128.78
N LEU A 272 -3.14 -103.20 127.85
CA LEU A 272 -4.56 -103.04 128.19
C LEU A 272 -5.15 -104.31 128.77
N TYR A 273 -4.82 -105.48 128.22
CA TYR A 273 -5.27 -106.77 128.74
C TYR A 273 -4.75 -107.01 130.16
N ALA A 274 -3.45 -106.76 130.40
CA ALA A 274 -2.83 -106.83 131.72
C ALA A 274 -3.45 -105.83 132.70
N PHE A 275 -3.70 -104.59 132.27
CA PHE A 275 -4.35 -103.57 133.11
C PHE A 275 -5.80 -103.95 133.47
N VAL A 276 -6.58 -104.47 132.51
CA VAL A 276 -7.93 -104.97 132.76
C VAL A 276 -7.91 -106.16 133.70
N LEU A 277 -6.92 -107.05 133.58
CA LEU A 277 -6.71 -108.18 134.50
C LEU A 277 -6.39 -107.72 135.93
N ASP A 278 -5.42 -106.81 136.09
CA ASP A 278 -5.00 -106.28 137.39
C ASP A 278 -6.10 -105.45 138.09
N ASP A 279 -6.89 -104.69 137.32
CA ASP A 279 -8.03 -103.93 137.86
C ASP A 279 -9.27 -104.84 138.08
N SER A 280 -9.33 -105.99 137.39
CA SER A 280 -10.32 -107.00 137.69
C SER A 280 -10.00 -107.60 139.05
N LYS A 281 -10.86 -107.34 140.04
CA LYS A 281 -10.82 -108.01 141.36
C LYS A 281 -11.24 -109.49 141.27
N VAL A 282 -11.03 -110.12 140.12
CA VAL A 282 -11.44 -111.49 139.82
C VAL A 282 -10.24 -112.39 140.13
N PRO A 283 -10.37 -113.39 141.04
CA PRO A 283 -9.28 -114.29 141.37
C PRO A 283 -8.76 -115.06 140.12
N ASP A 284 -7.44 -115.18 139.97
CA ASP A 284 -6.76 -115.83 138.82
C ASP A 284 -7.36 -117.19 138.44
N MET A 285 -7.80 -117.96 139.43
CA MET A 285 -8.38 -119.29 139.26
C MET A 285 -9.67 -119.31 138.42
N VAL A 286 -10.41 -118.18 138.38
CA VAL A 286 -11.63 -118.05 137.57
C VAL A 286 -11.28 -117.73 136.11
N ILE A 287 -10.23 -116.95 135.87
CA ILE A 287 -9.84 -116.50 134.52
C ILE A 287 -9.21 -117.65 133.73
N GLU A 288 -8.32 -118.42 134.36
CA GLU A 288 -7.70 -119.61 133.75
C GLU A 288 -8.72 -120.74 133.48
N GLY A 289 -9.81 -120.76 134.26
CA GLY A 289 -10.94 -121.66 134.06
C GLY A 289 -11.77 -121.33 132.81
N VAL A 290 -12.07 -120.05 132.57
CA VAL A 290 -12.93 -119.62 131.44
C VAL A 290 -12.26 -119.86 130.08
N GLY A 291 -10.93 -119.74 129.98
CA GLY A 291 -10.19 -120.03 128.75
C GLY A 291 -10.29 -121.48 128.27
N LYS A 292 -10.59 -122.44 129.15
CA LYS A 292 -10.83 -123.86 128.79
C LYS A 292 -12.26 -124.15 128.32
N PHE A 293 -13.16 -123.17 128.39
CA PHE A 293 -14.54 -123.27 127.92
C PHE A 293 -14.80 -122.52 126.60
N ILE A 294 -13.77 -121.86 126.04
CA ILE A 294 -13.84 -121.18 124.75
C ILE A 294 -12.82 -121.86 123.81
N ASP A 295 -13.19 -123.05 123.35
CA ASP A 295 -12.77 -123.62 122.05
C ASP A 295 -14.04 -123.69 121.17
#